data_AF-A0AAD6X8Z2-F1
#
_entry.id   AF-A0AAD6X8Z2-F1
#
_cell.length_a   1.000
_cell.length_b   1.000
_cell.length_c   1.000
_cell.angle_alpha   90.00
_cell.angle_beta   90.00
_cell.angle_gamma   90.00
#
_symmetry.space_group_name_H-M   'P 1'
#
loop_
_entity.id
_entity.type
_entity.pdbx_description
1 polymer ?
#
loop_
_entity_poly.entity_id
_entity_poly.type
_entity_poly.pdbx_seq_one_letter_code
_entity_poly.pdbx_strand_id
1 'polypeptide(L)'
;LDSFSVIRPLICNRLLDLSQASGLHPHCFALTGLQKVGHQVAGGGFGDIWKGLVRGQSVSVKIVRLFQNSDIKAALKEFTREALVWRQLCHPNLLPFFGLYYFDGRLCLVSPWMEMGNIMQFLKKEPQINRVSLVSPSKTHCQIGWLFDPCP
;
A
#
# COMPACT_ATOMS: atom_id res chain seq x y z
N LEU A 1 29.61 4.42 5.33
CA LEU A 1 28.48 5.11 4.67
C LEU A 1 28.22 4.38 3.37
N ASP A 2 27.16 3.61 3.31
CA ASP A 2 26.91 2.69 2.20
C ASP A 2 26.48 3.49 0.97
N SER A 3 27.16 3.33 -0.17
CA SER A 3 26.90 4.13 -1.38
C SER A 3 25.41 4.04 -1.82
N PHE A 4 24.77 2.91 -1.51
CA PHE A 4 23.35 2.67 -1.74
C PHE A 4 22.39 3.56 -0.94
N SER A 5 22.77 4.06 0.24
CA SER A 5 21.89 4.88 1.08
C SER A 5 21.74 6.31 0.55
N VAL A 6 22.73 6.82 -0.19
CA VAL A 6 22.71 8.13 -0.83
C VAL A 6 22.06 8.07 -2.23
N ILE A 7 22.27 6.97 -2.95
CA ILE A 7 21.78 6.82 -4.33
C ILE A 7 20.25 6.57 -4.38
N ARG A 8 19.69 5.82 -3.42
CA ARG A 8 18.24 5.50 -3.42
C ARG A 8 17.34 6.75 -3.41
N PRO A 9 17.52 7.73 -2.50
CA PRO A 9 16.70 8.95 -2.49
C PRO A 9 16.82 9.76 -3.79
N LEU A 10 18.01 9.81 -4.40
CA LEU A 10 18.21 10.53 -5.67
C LEU A 10 17.44 9.85 -6.81
N ILE A 11 17.53 8.52 -6.91
CA ILE A 11 16.78 7.74 -7.90
C ILE A 11 15.27 7.89 -7.66
N CYS A 12 14.81 7.83 -6.41
CA CYS A 12 13.41 8.09 -6.04
C CYS A 12 12.91 9.41 -6.61
N ASN A 13 13.63 10.49 -6.29
CA ASN A 13 13.21 11.84 -6.61
C ASN A 13 13.18 12.04 -8.12
N ARG A 14 14.18 11.53 -8.85
CA ARG A 14 14.19 11.61 -10.32
C ARG A 14 13.08 10.79 -10.97
N LEU A 15 12.81 9.58 -10.47
CA LEU A 15 11.68 8.77 -10.95
C LEU A 15 10.34 9.46 -10.66
N LEU A 16 10.22 10.12 -9.52
CA LEU A 16 9.04 10.89 -9.15
C LEU A 16 8.84 12.10 -10.06
N ASP A 17 9.91 12.87 -10.33
CA ASP A 17 9.87 14.01 -11.26
C ASP A 17 9.46 13.57 -12.67
N LEU A 18 10.08 12.49 -13.18
CA LEU A 18 9.77 11.92 -14.50
C LEU A 18 8.32 11.43 -14.57
N SER A 19 7.85 10.77 -13.52
CA SER A 19 6.49 10.26 -13.47
C SER A 19 5.47 11.40 -13.42
N GLN A 20 5.75 12.48 -12.67
CA GLN A 20 4.90 13.66 -12.62
C GLN A 20 4.87 14.43 -13.94
N ALA A 21 6.00 14.50 -14.65
CA ALA A 21 6.09 15.18 -15.94
C ALA A 21 5.38 14.39 -17.06
N SER A 22 5.48 13.06 -17.04
CA SER A 22 4.91 12.19 -18.08
C SER A 22 3.49 11.70 -17.79
N GLY A 23 3.06 11.69 -16.53
CA GLY A 23 1.84 11.00 -16.10
C GLY A 23 1.95 9.48 -16.10
N LEU A 24 3.16 8.93 -16.32
CA LEU A 24 3.42 7.50 -16.43
C LEU A 24 4.16 6.98 -15.19
N HIS A 25 3.87 5.77 -14.76
CA HIS A 25 4.65 5.08 -13.72
C HIS A 25 5.57 4.02 -14.35
N PRO A 26 6.63 3.57 -13.66
CA PRO A 26 7.48 2.50 -14.16
C PRO A 26 6.66 1.25 -14.49
N HIS A 27 6.88 0.65 -15.66
CA HIS A 27 6.16 -0.55 -16.09
C HIS A 27 6.43 -1.75 -15.17
N CYS A 28 7.59 -1.80 -14.51
CA CYS A 28 7.92 -2.84 -13.53
C CYS A 28 7.04 -2.81 -12.27
N PHE A 29 6.19 -1.79 -12.11
CA PHE A 29 5.20 -1.77 -11.05
C PHE A 29 3.90 -2.46 -11.47
N ALA A 30 3.64 -2.64 -12.76
CA ALA A 30 2.39 -3.23 -13.24
C ALA A 30 2.30 -4.70 -12.80
N LEU A 31 1.24 -5.00 -12.04
CA LEU A 31 0.88 -6.33 -11.60
C LEU A 31 -0.18 -6.90 -12.55
N THR A 32 -0.11 -8.19 -12.81
CA THR A 32 -1.05 -8.89 -13.71
C THR A 32 -1.67 -10.09 -13.01
N GLY A 33 -2.88 -10.48 -13.43
CA GLY A 33 -3.53 -11.69 -12.90
C GLY A 33 -4.12 -11.53 -11.50
N LEU A 34 -4.47 -10.30 -11.12
CA LEU A 34 -5.26 -10.04 -9.92
C LEU A 34 -6.70 -10.50 -10.16
N GLN A 35 -7.17 -11.38 -9.30
CA GLN A 35 -8.56 -11.80 -9.24
C GLN A 35 -9.25 -11.13 -8.06
N LYS A 36 -10.41 -10.55 -8.29
CA LYS A 36 -11.23 -9.92 -7.26
C LYS A 36 -11.87 -11.00 -6.38
N VAL A 37 -11.83 -10.80 -5.07
CA VAL A 37 -12.48 -11.71 -4.11
C VAL A 37 -13.51 -10.94 -3.30
N GLY A 38 -14.79 -11.28 -3.49
CA GLY A 38 -15.89 -10.74 -2.68
C GLY A 38 -16.19 -9.25 -2.91
N HIS A 39 -16.47 -8.55 -1.81
CA HIS A 39 -16.88 -7.15 -1.77
C HIS A 39 -15.82 -6.26 -1.11
N GLN A 40 -16.04 -4.95 -1.13
CA GLN A 40 -15.22 -3.98 -0.41
C GLN A 40 -15.16 -4.33 1.08
N VAL A 41 -13.95 -4.42 1.65
CA VAL A 41 -13.75 -4.80 3.05
C VAL A 41 -13.70 -3.58 3.98
N ALA A 42 -13.13 -2.48 3.51
CA ALA A 42 -13.06 -1.22 4.25
C ALA A 42 -13.07 -0.02 3.30
N GLY A 43 -13.45 1.15 3.80
CA GLY A 43 -13.40 2.41 3.06
C GLY A 43 -13.18 3.58 4.01
N GLY A 44 -12.43 4.58 3.56
CA GLY A 44 -12.17 5.81 4.30
C GLY A 44 -11.70 6.93 3.38
N GLY A 45 -11.25 8.06 3.95
CA GLY A 45 -10.80 9.22 3.18
C GLY A 45 -9.67 8.94 2.18
N PHE A 46 -8.85 7.92 2.45
CA PHE A 46 -7.69 7.54 1.64
C PHE A 46 -7.96 6.47 0.58
N GLY A 47 -9.20 5.96 0.48
CA GLY A 47 -9.58 4.97 -0.52
C GLY A 47 -10.35 3.77 0.03
N ASP A 48 -10.60 2.83 -0.86
CA ASP A 48 -11.33 1.59 -0.58
C ASP A 48 -10.37 0.40 -0.57
N ILE A 49 -10.50 -0.49 0.40
CA ILE A 49 -9.71 -1.72 0.51
C ILE A 49 -10.56 -2.90 0.06
N TRP A 50 -10.02 -3.67 -0.88
CA TRP A 50 -10.59 -4.90 -1.38
C TRP A 50 -9.64 -6.07 -1.14
N LYS A 51 -10.20 -7.28 -0.99
CA LYS A 51 -9.43 -8.51 -1.00
C LYS A 51 -9.32 -9.02 -2.44
N GLY A 52 -8.14 -9.50 -2.80
CA GLY A 52 -7.89 -10.12 -4.09
C GLY A 52 -7.01 -11.35 -3.98
N LEU A 53 -6.78 -12.01 -5.11
CA LEU A 53 -5.90 -13.16 -5.24
C LEU A 53 -4.93 -12.93 -6.40
N VAL A 54 -3.64 -13.17 -6.17
CA VAL A 54 -2.61 -13.15 -7.22
C VAL A 54 -1.84 -14.46 -7.12
N ARG A 55 -1.88 -15.28 -8.17
CA ARG A 55 -1.19 -16.59 -8.21
C ARG A 55 -1.47 -17.46 -6.98
N GLY A 56 -2.72 -17.45 -6.48
CA GLY A 56 -3.12 -18.20 -5.30
C GLY A 56 -2.81 -17.54 -3.95
N GLN A 57 -2.16 -16.38 -3.92
CA GLN A 57 -1.88 -15.63 -2.69
C GLN A 57 -2.89 -14.52 -2.46
N SER A 58 -3.45 -14.46 -1.24
CA SER A 58 -4.36 -13.37 -0.82
C SER A 58 -3.62 -12.04 -0.77
N VAL A 59 -4.21 -11.01 -1.40
CA VAL A 59 -3.66 -9.65 -1.44
C VAL A 59 -4.69 -8.62 -0.99
N SER A 60 -4.19 -7.52 -0.45
CA SER A 60 -4.93 -6.27 -0.23
C SER A 60 -4.79 -5.39 -1.47
N VAL A 61 -5.91 -4.82 -1.91
CA VAL A 61 -6.01 -3.93 -3.07
C VAL A 61 -6.59 -2.61 -2.58
N LYS A 62 -5.74 -1.59 -2.43
CA LYS A 62 -6.18 -0.23 -2.09
C LYS A 62 -6.50 0.52 -3.36
N ILE A 63 -7.78 0.82 -3.55
CA ILE A 63 -8.29 1.65 -4.64
C ILE A 63 -8.30 3.09 -4.16
N VAL A 64 -7.51 3.96 -4.78
CA VAL A 64 -7.51 5.38 -4.43
C VAL A 64 -8.76 6.05 -5.03
N ARG A 65 -9.49 6.76 -4.17
CA ARG A 65 -10.68 7.51 -4.59
C ARG A 65 -10.24 8.82 -5.25
N LEU A 66 -10.61 8.99 -6.52
CA LEU A 66 -10.55 10.27 -7.21
C LEU A 66 -11.88 10.98 -6.95
N PHE A 67 -11.89 12.04 -6.14
CA PHE A 67 -13.11 12.80 -5.91
C PHE A 67 -13.42 13.64 -7.15
N GLN A 68 -14.69 13.72 -7.56
CA GLN A 68 -15.12 14.40 -8.81
C GLN A 68 -14.72 15.89 -8.88
N ASN A 69 -14.51 16.54 -7.74
CA ASN A 69 -14.07 17.95 -7.63
C ASN A 69 -12.57 18.10 -7.30
N SER A 70 -11.82 16.99 -7.21
CA SER A 70 -10.37 17.03 -6.96
C SER A 70 -9.59 17.14 -8.26
N ASP A 71 -8.48 17.88 -8.22
CA ASP A 71 -7.53 17.90 -9.33
C ASP A 71 -6.99 16.47 -9.55
N ILE A 72 -7.50 15.82 -10.59
CA ILE A 72 -7.13 14.45 -10.98
C ILE A 72 -5.61 14.32 -11.09
N LYS A 73 -4.93 15.38 -11.56
CA LYS A 73 -3.48 15.39 -11.70
C LYS A 73 -2.78 15.40 -10.33
N ALA A 74 -3.32 16.14 -9.36
CA ALA A 74 -2.81 16.16 -7.99
C ALA A 74 -2.99 14.79 -7.32
N ALA A 75 -4.17 14.17 -7.47
CA ALA A 75 -4.44 12.84 -6.90
C ALA A 75 -3.55 11.74 -7.52
N LEU A 76 -3.33 11.78 -8.85
CA LEU A 76 -2.39 10.87 -9.52
C LEU A 76 -0.94 11.10 -9.08
N LYS A 77 -0.56 12.35 -8.79
CA LYS A 77 0.76 12.70 -8.26
C LYS A 77 0.97 12.15 -6.85
N GLU A 78 -0.03 12.26 -5.97
CA GLU A 78 0.01 11.67 -4.63
C GLU A 78 0.08 10.14 -4.69
N PHE A 79 -0.75 9.53 -5.52
CA PHE A 79 -0.73 8.09 -5.76
C PHE A 79 0.64 7.58 -6.20
N THR A 80 1.23 8.24 -7.18
CA THR A 80 2.54 7.84 -7.72
C THR A 80 3.64 8.04 -6.68
N ARG A 81 3.56 9.12 -5.90
CA ARG A 81 4.46 9.35 -4.78
C ARG A 81 4.36 8.21 -3.77
N GLU A 82 3.15 7.81 -3.38
CA GLU A 82 2.92 6.70 -2.45
C GLU A 82 3.56 5.41 -2.98
N ALA A 83 3.30 5.05 -4.24
CA ALA A 83 3.85 3.85 -4.86
C ALA A 83 5.39 3.84 -4.92
N LEU A 84 5.99 4.97 -5.33
CA LEU A 84 7.45 5.08 -5.48
C LEU A 84 8.19 5.07 -4.15
N VAL A 85 7.67 5.79 -3.15
CA VAL A 85 8.24 5.78 -1.80
C VAL A 85 8.12 4.38 -1.21
N TRP A 86 6.92 3.79 -1.29
CA TRP A 86 6.69 2.49 -0.69
C TRP A 86 7.53 1.39 -1.34
N ARG A 87 7.73 1.42 -2.67
CA ARG A 87 8.64 0.49 -3.36
C ARG A 87 10.07 0.46 -2.79
N GLN A 88 10.53 1.56 -2.21
CA GLN A 88 11.91 1.66 -1.69
C GLN A 88 12.03 1.23 -0.24
N LEU A 89 10.92 1.11 0.47
CA LEU A 89 10.91 0.69 1.85
C LEU A 89 10.95 -0.84 1.92
N CYS A 90 12.02 -1.35 2.52
CA CYS A 90 12.20 -2.77 2.76
C CYS A 90 12.59 -2.96 4.23
N HIS A 91 11.59 -3.25 5.07
CA HIS A 91 11.77 -3.37 6.51
C HIS A 91 10.82 -4.45 7.04
N PRO A 92 11.24 -5.28 8.02
CA PRO A 92 10.41 -6.38 8.55
C PRO A 92 9.04 -5.95 9.09
N ASN A 93 8.93 -4.72 9.60
CA ASN A 93 7.68 -4.18 10.16
C ASN A 93 6.85 -3.37 9.16
N LEU A 94 7.22 -3.38 7.88
CA LEU A 94 6.47 -2.71 6.83
C LEU A 94 6.00 -3.74 5.80
N LEU A 95 4.75 -3.63 5.37
CA LEU A 95 4.24 -4.48 4.31
C LEU A 95 5.06 -4.28 3.03
N PRO A 96 5.47 -5.36 2.34
CA PRO A 96 6.08 -5.23 1.03
C PRO A 96 5.06 -4.72 0.02
N PHE A 97 5.51 -3.81 -0.84
CA PHE A 97 4.73 -3.35 -1.98
C PHE A 97 4.86 -4.33 -3.15
N PHE A 98 3.75 -4.93 -3.56
CA PHE A 98 3.73 -5.89 -4.68
C PHE A 98 3.68 -5.20 -6.03
N GLY A 99 2.90 -4.12 -6.14
CA GLY A 99 2.80 -3.38 -7.39
C GLY A 99 1.52 -2.56 -7.53
N LEU A 100 1.34 -2.04 -8.73
CA LEU A 100 0.22 -1.30 -9.22
C LEU A 100 -0.71 -2.19 -10.03
N TYR A 101 -2.02 -2.00 -9.88
CA TYR A 101 -3.02 -2.68 -10.70
C TYR A 101 -4.06 -1.69 -11.20
N TYR A 102 -4.60 -1.93 -12.39
CA TYR A 102 -5.73 -1.17 -12.92
C TYR A 102 -7.02 -1.94 -12.69
N PHE A 103 -7.84 -1.46 -11.76
CA PHE A 103 -9.09 -2.07 -11.35
C PHE A 103 -10.26 -1.20 -11.77
N ASP A 104 -11.12 -1.66 -12.68
CA ASP A 104 -12.29 -0.93 -13.18
C ASP A 104 -11.94 0.53 -13.58
N GLY A 105 -10.83 0.71 -14.31
CA GLY A 105 -10.33 2.02 -14.74
C GLY A 105 -9.67 2.86 -13.64
N ARG A 106 -9.51 2.33 -12.42
CA ARG A 106 -8.87 3.01 -11.29
C ARG A 106 -7.54 2.38 -10.92
N LEU A 107 -6.56 3.23 -10.62
CA LEU A 107 -5.25 2.81 -10.15
C LEU A 107 -5.31 2.30 -8.71
N CYS A 108 -4.63 1.18 -8.46
CA CYS A 108 -4.65 0.48 -7.18
C CYS A 108 -3.24 0.15 -6.70
N LEU A 109 -3.03 0.18 -5.38
CA LEU A 109 -1.83 -0.31 -4.72
C LEU A 109 -2.08 -1.71 -4.19
N VAL A 110 -1.15 -2.65 -4.47
CA VAL A 110 -1.28 -4.06 -4.10
C VAL A 110 -0.21 -4.46 -3.09
N SER A 111 -0.61 -5.23 -2.09
CA SER A 111 0.26 -5.73 -1.01
C SER A 111 -0.30 -7.04 -0.42
N PRO A 112 0.43 -7.73 0.48
CA PRO A 112 -0.10 -8.91 1.16
C PRO A 112 -1.41 -8.63 1.90
N TRP A 113 -2.33 -9.59 1.89
CA TRP A 113 -3.51 -9.55 2.73
C TRP A 113 -3.16 -9.89 4.18
N MET A 114 -3.80 -9.20 5.12
CA MET A 114 -3.55 -9.30 6.55
C MET A 114 -4.79 -9.84 7.25
N GLU A 115 -4.77 -11.12 7.63
CA GLU A 115 -5.96 -11.80 8.17
C GLU A 115 -6.38 -11.25 9.54
N MET A 116 -5.44 -10.70 10.32
CA MET A 116 -5.75 -10.06 11.60
C MET A 116 -6.34 -8.64 11.43
N GLY A 117 -6.35 -8.12 10.20
CA GLY A 117 -6.82 -6.78 9.90
C GLY A 117 -5.86 -5.70 10.41
N ASN A 118 -6.40 -4.54 10.73
CA ASN A 118 -5.63 -3.44 11.32
C ASN A 118 -5.44 -3.59 12.84
N ILE A 119 -4.56 -2.76 13.40
CA ILE A 119 -4.25 -2.78 14.83
C ILE A 119 -5.51 -2.52 15.69
N MET A 120 -6.41 -1.66 15.25
CA MET A 120 -7.64 -1.36 15.98
C MET A 120 -8.59 -2.55 16.02
N GLN A 121 -8.72 -3.29 14.91
CA GLN A 121 -9.48 -4.53 14.83
C GLN A 121 -8.84 -5.64 15.67
N PHE A 122 -7.51 -5.74 15.63
CA PHE A 122 -6.77 -6.71 16.41
C PHE A 122 -6.91 -6.46 17.92
N LEU A 123 -6.72 -5.22 18.39
CA LEU A 123 -6.85 -4.84 19.81
C LEU A 123 -8.28 -5.02 20.34
N LYS A 124 -9.29 -4.93 19.49
CA LYS A 124 -10.68 -5.27 19.86
C LYS A 124 -10.86 -6.76 20.11
N LYS A 125 -10.14 -7.62 19.38
CA LYS A 125 -10.18 -9.09 19.55
C LYS A 125 -9.32 -9.55 20.73
N GLU A 126 -8.18 -8.89 20.94
CA GLU A 126 -7.19 -9.23 21.97
C GLU A 126 -6.98 -8.07 22.96
N PRO A 127 -7.98 -7.70 23.79
CA PRO A 127 -7.90 -6.51 24.64
C PRO A 127 -6.85 -6.62 25.76
N GLN A 128 -6.46 -7.86 26.13
CA GLN A 128 -5.51 -8.14 27.20
C GLN A 128 -4.05 -8.19 26.73
N ILE A 129 -3.79 -8.04 25.44
CA ILE A 129 -2.42 -8.13 24.92
C ILE A 129 -1.56 -6.96 25.41
N ASN A 130 -0.30 -7.25 25.71
CA ASN A 130 0.65 -6.21 26.09
C ASN A 130 0.92 -5.29 24.88
N ARG A 131 0.40 -4.07 24.91
CA ARG A 131 0.56 -3.11 23.79
C ARG A 131 2.02 -2.73 23.53
N VAL A 132 2.89 -2.79 24.53
CA VAL A 132 4.33 -2.53 24.35
C VAL A 132 4.96 -3.62 23.48
N SER A 133 4.49 -4.87 23.61
CA SER A 133 4.98 -5.95 22.76
C SER A 133 4.67 -5.67 21.30
N LEU A 134 3.55 -4.98 20.98
CA LEU A 134 3.12 -4.60 19.62
C LEU A 134 4.04 -3.59 18.90
N VAL A 135 4.87 -2.87 19.64
CA VAL A 135 5.82 -1.89 19.08
C VAL A 135 7.22 -2.50 18.91
N SER A 136 7.48 -3.65 19.55
CA SER A 136 8.76 -4.34 19.43
C SER A 136 8.95 -4.97 18.04
N PRO A 137 10.18 -5.07 17.49
CA PRO A 137 10.44 -5.70 16.17
C PRO A 137 10.18 -7.22 16.08
N SER A 138 9.35 -7.79 16.94
CA SER A 138 9.10 -9.23 16.99
C SER A 138 8.21 -9.69 15.81
N LYS A 139 8.45 -10.93 15.34
CA LYS A 139 7.82 -11.52 14.13
C LYS A 139 6.29 -11.61 14.20
N THR A 140 5.69 -11.43 15.37
CA THR A 140 4.25 -11.57 15.62
C THR A 140 3.42 -10.51 14.86
N HIS A 141 4.00 -9.36 14.51
CA HIS A 141 3.23 -8.25 13.92
C HIS A 141 3.15 -8.27 12.40
N CYS A 142 3.88 -9.19 11.73
CA CYS A 142 3.83 -9.34 10.28
C CYS A 142 2.47 -9.82 9.74
N GLN A 143 1.47 -10.00 10.61
CA GLN A 143 0.08 -10.32 10.27
C GLN A 143 -0.91 -9.19 10.55
N ILE A 144 -0.48 -8.08 11.17
CA ILE A 144 -1.31 -6.89 11.44
C ILE A 144 -0.97 -5.79 10.42
N GLY A 145 -1.94 -5.33 9.66
CA GLY A 145 -1.74 -4.36 8.58
C GLY A 145 -1.61 -2.94 9.11
N TRP A 146 -0.38 -2.46 9.36
CA TRP A 146 -0.12 -1.13 9.92
C TRP A 146 -0.21 0.03 8.92
N LEU A 147 -0.05 -0.23 7.61
CA LEU A 147 0.06 0.83 6.59
C LEU A 147 -1.29 1.26 5.99
N PHE A 148 -2.38 0.59 6.34
CA PHE A 148 -3.67 0.76 5.67
C PHE A 148 -4.82 1.05 6.61
N ASP A 149 -4.53 1.57 7.79
CA ASP A 149 -5.58 2.04 8.68
C ASP A 149 -6.33 3.17 7.97
N PRO A 150 -7.60 2.96 7.58
CA PRO A 150 -8.40 4.06 7.08
C PRO A 150 -8.54 5.04 8.24
N CYS A 151 -8.08 6.30 8.07
CA CYS A 151 -8.51 7.34 9.00
C CYS A 151 -10.05 7.34 9.04
N PRO A 152 -10.64 7.57 10.23
CA PRO A 152 -12.04 7.93 10.34
C PRO A 152 -12.38 9.18 9.52
#